data_AF-A0A171AVV9-F1
#
_entry.id   AF-A0A171AVV9-F1
#
_cell.length_a   1.000
_cell.length_b   1.000
_cell.length_c   1.000
_cell.angle_alpha   90.00
_cell.angle_beta   90.00
_cell.angle_gamma   90.00
#
_symmetry.space_group_name_H-M   'P 1'
#
loop_
_entity.id
_entity.type
_entity.pdbx_description
1 polymer ?
#
loop_
_entity_poly.entity_id
_entity_poly.type
_entity_poly.pdbx_seq_one_letter_code
_entity_poly.pdbx_strand_id
1 'polypeptide(L)'
;LSGVPHLLDDLARLAEDRESADLVFLVGRDEVPITAHRLIMMARCKSFQTGKRGEPYRIPGSIVASGASGSPTHIRLPHFQPEIFRQFIQYVYTGKIVLQDSGVFEMSAIGQDFGLEELRVTCEDHINSTLSVLNASTFLAAALEIQDRAAS
;
A
#
# COMPACT_ATOMS: atom_id res chain seq x y z
N LEU A 1 0.26 -22.55 20.86
CA LEU A 1 -0.02 -22.94 19.45
C LEU A 1 1.08 -22.33 18.58
N SER A 2 2.09 -23.11 18.17
CA SER A 2 3.25 -22.63 17.40
C SER A 2 2.96 -22.42 15.89
N GLY A 3 1.79 -22.83 15.39
CA GLY A 3 1.46 -22.73 13.97
C GLY A 3 1.21 -21.32 13.46
N VAL A 4 0.63 -20.43 14.29
CA VAL A 4 0.29 -19.06 13.87
C VAL A 4 1.53 -18.21 13.58
N PRO A 5 2.58 -18.20 14.42
CA PRO A 5 3.82 -17.49 14.10
C PRO A 5 4.49 -17.98 12.82
N HIS A 6 4.57 -19.31 12.58
CA HIS A 6 5.18 -19.84 11.36
C HIS A 6 4.39 -19.47 10.09
N LEU A 7 3.05 -19.48 10.16
CA LEU A 7 2.21 -19.01 9.04
C LEU A 7 2.49 -17.54 8.71
N LEU A 8 2.75 -16.71 9.72
CA LEU A 8 3.09 -15.31 9.51
C LEU A 8 4.44 -15.15 8.80
N ASP A 9 5.42 -16.00 9.15
CA ASP A 9 6.72 -16.02 8.48
C ASP A 9 6.61 -16.54 7.04
N ASP A 10 5.72 -17.51 6.78
CA ASP A 10 5.40 -17.97 5.42
C ASP A 10 4.81 -16.83 4.57
N LEU A 11 3.87 -16.05 5.13
CA LEU A 11 3.28 -14.90 4.44
C LEU A 11 4.29 -13.78 4.20
N ALA A 12 5.21 -13.54 5.14
CA ALA A 12 6.29 -12.58 4.96
C ALA A 12 7.21 -12.99 3.79
N ARG A 13 7.55 -14.28 3.68
CA ARG A 13 8.30 -14.79 2.52
C ARG A 13 7.52 -14.63 1.21
N LEU A 14 6.21 -14.88 1.24
CA LEU A 14 5.35 -14.72 0.06
C LEU A 14 5.26 -13.26 -0.40
N ALA A 15 5.41 -12.28 0.49
CA ALA A 15 5.45 -10.86 0.10
C ALA A 15 6.66 -10.53 -0.80
N GLU A 16 7.73 -11.31 -0.71
CA GLU A 16 8.95 -11.15 -1.52
C GLU A 16 9.00 -12.11 -2.71
N ASP A 17 8.06 -13.05 -2.80
CA ASP A 17 8.00 -13.99 -3.91
C ASP A 17 7.64 -13.29 -5.22
N ARG A 18 8.49 -13.52 -6.23
CA ARG A 18 8.33 -12.99 -7.59
C ARG A 18 7.91 -14.08 -8.57
N GLU A 19 8.07 -15.35 -8.22
CA GLU A 19 7.82 -16.46 -9.14
C GLU A 19 6.33 -16.71 -9.31
N SER A 20 5.55 -16.66 -8.22
CA SER A 20 4.09 -16.87 -8.27
C SER A 20 3.27 -15.58 -8.32
N ALA A 21 3.93 -14.41 -8.32
CA ALA A 21 3.27 -13.11 -8.38
C ALA A 21 2.51 -12.91 -9.70
N ASP A 22 1.21 -12.62 -9.60
CA ASP A 22 0.31 -12.37 -10.73
C ASP A 22 -0.09 -10.88 -10.85
N LEU A 23 0.49 -10.03 -10.02
CA LEU A 23 0.25 -8.58 -9.97
C LEU A 23 1.58 -7.82 -9.84
N VAL A 24 1.72 -6.73 -10.59
CA VAL A 24 2.87 -5.82 -10.55
C VAL A 24 2.39 -4.40 -10.39
N PHE A 25 2.80 -3.73 -9.33
CA PHE A 25 2.63 -2.30 -9.15
C PHE A 25 3.84 -1.56 -9.74
N LEU A 26 3.58 -0.56 -10.57
CA LEU A 26 4.59 0.36 -11.10
C LEU A 26 4.48 1.66 -10.32
N VAL A 27 5.35 1.85 -9.33
CA VAL A 27 5.18 2.86 -8.28
C VAL A 27 6.11 4.05 -8.47
N GLY A 28 5.57 5.25 -8.29
CA GLY A 28 6.30 6.52 -8.43
C GLY A 28 6.57 6.90 -9.88
N ARG A 29 7.23 8.05 -10.06
CA ARG A 29 7.58 8.59 -11.39
C ARG A 29 8.52 7.68 -12.17
N ASP A 30 9.41 6.98 -11.46
CA ASP A 30 10.37 6.05 -12.04
C ASP A 30 9.80 4.63 -12.28
N GLU A 31 8.50 4.43 -12.03
CA GLU A 31 7.78 3.18 -12.27
C GLU A 31 8.44 1.96 -11.62
N VAL A 32 8.90 2.12 -10.39
CA VAL A 32 9.60 1.06 -9.66
C VAL A 32 8.68 -0.16 -9.49
N PRO A 33 9.07 -1.34 -10.00
CA PRO A 33 8.21 -2.52 -9.98
C PRO A 33 8.17 -3.14 -8.58
N ILE A 34 6.97 -3.38 -8.07
CA ILE A 34 6.70 -4.07 -6.80
C ILE A 34 5.68 -5.18 -7.07
N THR A 35 6.09 -6.44 -6.89
CA THR A 35 5.27 -7.62 -7.16
C THR A 35 4.33 -7.93 -6.00
N ALA A 36 3.18 -8.53 -6.30
CA ALA A 36 2.23 -9.01 -5.30
C ALA A 36 1.34 -10.12 -5.86
N HIS A 37 0.52 -10.70 -4.97
CA HIS A 37 -0.46 -11.72 -5.27
C HIS A 37 -1.87 -11.13 -5.20
N ARG A 38 -2.59 -11.16 -6.31
CA ARG A 38 -3.96 -10.63 -6.42
C ARG A 38 -4.90 -11.24 -5.39
N LEU A 39 -4.75 -12.54 -5.10
CA LEU A 39 -5.57 -13.23 -4.10
C LEU A 39 -5.42 -12.61 -2.70
N ILE A 40 -4.17 -12.30 -2.31
CA ILE A 40 -3.89 -11.63 -1.03
C ILE A 40 -4.46 -10.21 -1.05
N MET A 41 -4.27 -9.47 -2.16
CA MET A 41 -4.84 -8.13 -2.30
C MET A 41 -6.38 -8.14 -2.21
N MET A 42 -7.08 -9.10 -2.83
CA MET A 42 -8.54 -9.24 -2.74
C MET A 42 -9.02 -9.55 -1.32
N ALA A 43 -8.27 -10.38 -0.59
CA ALA A 43 -8.60 -10.75 0.78
C ALA A 43 -8.45 -9.58 1.77
N ARG A 44 -7.49 -8.67 1.51
CA ARG A 44 -7.09 -7.63 2.47
C ARG A 44 -7.59 -6.24 2.07
N CYS A 45 -7.63 -5.91 0.78
CA CYS A 45 -7.89 -4.56 0.27
C CYS A 45 -9.27 -4.48 -0.39
N LYS A 46 -10.12 -3.55 0.08
CA LYS A 46 -11.46 -3.34 -0.49
C LYS A 46 -11.41 -2.82 -1.92
N SER A 47 -10.35 -2.11 -2.32
CA SER A 47 -10.15 -1.64 -3.69
C SER A 47 -10.02 -2.77 -4.72
N PHE A 48 -9.62 -3.97 -4.28
CA PHE A 48 -9.50 -5.17 -5.13
C PHE A 48 -10.78 -6.00 -5.18
N GLN A 49 -11.74 -5.74 -4.29
CA GLN A 49 -13.00 -6.48 -4.26
C GLN A 49 -13.93 -5.99 -5.37
N THR A 50 -14.56 -6.92 -6.10
CA THR A 50 -15.55 -6.58 -7.12
C THR A 50 -16.80 -6.01 -6.46
N GLY A 51 -16.92 -4.67 -6.45
CA GLY A 51 -18.15 -4.03 -5.99
C GLY A 51 -19.30 -4.18 -7.00
N LYS A 52 -20.48 -3.66 -6.64
CA LYS A 52 -21.75 -3.79 -7.40
C LYS A 52 -21.71 -3.42 -8.90
N ARG A 53 -20.72 -2.64 -9.34
CA ARG A 53 -20.53 -2.21 -10.74
C ARG A 53 -19.65 -3.15 -11.59
N GLY A 54 -19.15 -4.25 -11.03
CA GLY A 54 -18.35 -5.23 -11.77
C GLY A 54 -16.90 -4.81 -12.08
N GLU A 55 -16.53 -3.55 -11.87
CA GLU A 55 -15.16 -3.06 -12.09
C GLU A 55 -14.22 -3.49 -10.95
N PRO A 56 -13.12 -4.22 -11.24
CA PRO A 56 -12.05 -4.52 -10.29
C PRO A 56 -11.04 -3.35 -10.20
N TYR A 57 -10.22 -3.32 -9.13
CA TYR A 57 -9.10 -2.37 -8.94
C TYR A 57 -9.48 -0.89 -8.85
N ARG A 58 -10.35 -0.53 -7.91
CA ARG A 58 -10.74 0.87 -7.67
C ARG A 58 -9.73 1.60 -6.79
N ILE A 59 -8.57 1.89 -7.35
CA ILE A 59 -7.52 2.70 -6.70
C ILE A 59 -7.52 4.07 -7.38
N PRO A 60 -7.78 5.17 -6.65
CA PRO A 60 -7.72 6.53 -7.19
C PRO A 60 -6.40 6.83 -7.90
N GLY A 61 -6.46 7.55 -9.01
CA GLY A 61 -5.26 7.93 -9.78
C GLY A 61 -4.45 6.78 -10.38
N SER A 62 -4.97 5.55 -10.34
CA SER A 62 -4.31 4.37 -10.91
C SER A 62 -4.66 4.14 -12.37
N ILE A 63 -3.73 3.53 -13.11
CA ILE A 63 -3.97 3.05 -14.48
C ILE A 63 -3.70 1.55 -14.49
N VAL A 64 -4.73 0.77 -14.81
CA VAL A 64 -4.65 -0.69 -14.86
C VAL A 64 -4.44 -1.15 -16.29
N ALA A 65 -3.31 -1.83 -16.52
CA ALA A 65 -3.04 -2.55 -17.75
C ALA A 65 -3.15 -4.05 -17.46
N SER A 66 -4.27 -4.64 -17.86
CA SER A 66 -4.44 -6.09 -17.81
C SER A 66 -3.45 -6.74 -18.78
N GLY A 67 -2.60 -7.62 -18.26
CA GLY A 67 -1.72 -8.44 -19.09
C GLY A 67 -2.50 -9.35 -20.05
N ALA A 68 -1.86 -9.77 -21.13
CA ALA A 68 -2.34 -10.88 -21.95
C ALA A 68 -2.48 -12.17 -21.10
N SER A 69 -3.22 -13.16 -21.60
CA SER A 69 -3.42 -14.44 -20.92
C SER A 69 -2.09 -15.05 -20.45
N GLY A 70 -1.93 -15.24 -19.14
CA GLY A 70 -0.71 -15.78 -18.52
C GLY A 70 0.36 -14.76 -18.16
N SER A 71 0.14 -13.45 -18.37
CA SER A 71 1.03 -12.39 -17.88
C SER A 71 0.44 -11.66 -16.67
N PRO A 72 1.29 -11.14 -15.76
CA PRO A 72 0.82 -10.39 -14.60
C PRO A 72 -0.02 -9.16 -14.98
N THR A 73 -0.93 -8.75 -14.10
CA THR A 73 -1.62 -7.45 -14.25
C THR A 73 -0.69 -6.33 -13.77
N HIS A 74 -0.58 -5.26 -14.55
CA HIS A 74 0.19 -4.08 -14.16
C HIS A 74 -0.73 -2.96 -13.67
N ILE A 75 -0.41 -2.36 -12.52
CA ILE A 75 -1.12 -1.21 -11.96
C ILE A 75 -0.12 -0.07 -11.75
N ARG A 76 -0.30 1.03 -12.49
CA ARG A 76 0.56 2.22 -12.36
C ARG A 76 0.04 3.13 -11.25
N LEU A 77 0.95 3.52 -10.35
CA LEU A 77 0.68 4.34 -9.16
C LEU A 77 1.74 5.47 -9.07
N PRO A 78 1.66 6.49 -9.95
CA PRO A 78 2.69 7.52 -10.05
C PRO A 78 2.78 8.43 -8.82
N HIS A 79 1.72 8.47 -8.01
CA HIS A 79 1.55 9.38 -6.88
C HIS A 79 2.07 8.80 -5.54
N PHE A 80 2.57 7.56 -5.51
CA PHE A 80 3.15 6.96 -4.31
C PHE A 80 4.67 6.84 -4.36
N GLN A 81 5.30 6.93 -3.19
CA GLN A 81 6.71 6.62 -3.00
C GLN A 81 6.91 5.11 -2.93
N PRO A 82 7.84 4.55 -3.73
CA PRO A 82 8.10 3.12 -3.75
C PRO A 82 8.45 2.53 -2.38
N GLU A 83 9.20 3.26 -1.55
CA GLU A 83 9.64 2.75 -0.26
C GLU A 83 8.49 2.59 0.74
N ILE A 84 7.62 3.59 0.84
CA ILE A 84 6.42 3.52 1.69
C ILE A 84 5.46 2.44 1.14
N PHE A 85 5.36 2.31 -0.18
CA PHE A 85 4.53 1.27 -0.79
C PHE A 85 5.05 -0.15 -0.53
N ARG A 86 6.37 -0.38 -0.46
CA ARG A 86 6.91 -1.68 -0.04
C ARG A 86 6.52 -2.04 1.39
N GLN A 87 6.58 -1.07 2.30
CA GLN A 87 6.14 -1.26 3.68
C GLN A 87 4.64 -1.58 3.75
N PHE A 88 3.84 -0.92 2.92
CA PHE A 88 2.42 -1.25 2.77
C PHE A 88 2.20 -2.69 2.30
N ILE A 89 2.93 -3.15 1.29
CA ILE A 89 2.83 -4.56 0.84
C ILE A 89 3.20 -5.50 2.00
N GLN A 90 4.28 -5.25 2.74
CA GLN A 90 4.62 -6.05 3.92
C GLN A 90 3.49 -6.08 4.96
N TYR A 91 2.85 -4.94 5.22
CA TYR A 91 1.68 -4.86 6.10
C TYR A 91 0.49 -5.67 5.56
N VAL A 92 0.21 -5.64 4.26
CA VAL A 92 -0.90 -6.40 3.67
C VAL A 92 -0.76 -7.91 3.95
N TYR A 93 0.46 -8.44 3.87
CA TYR A 93 0.75 -9.86 4.09
C TYR A 93 0.83 -10.23 5.58
N THR A 94 1.39 -9.34 6.41
CA THR A 94 1.78 -9.70 7.77
C THR A 94 0.97 -9.01 8.87
N GLY A 95 0.23 -7.96 8.53
CA GLY A 95 -0.41 -7.06 9.50
C GLY A 95 0.59 -6.26 10.35
N LYS A 96 1.90 -6.39 10.11
CA LYS A 96 2.93 -5.65 10.84
C LYS A 96 3.29 -4.38 10.09
N ILE A 97 3.42 -3.29 10.83
CA ILE A 97 3.89 -2.01 10.30
C ILE A 97 4.69 -1.26 11.35
N VAL A 98 5.72 -0.54 10.89
CA VAL A 98 6.45 0.43 11.70
C VAL A 98 6.23 1.79 11.08
N LEU A 99 5.45 2.64 11.74
CA LEU A 99 5.15 3.98 11.25
C LEU A 99 6.31 4.93 11.55
N GLN A 100 6.67 5.72 10.54
CA GLN A 100 7.66 6.79 10.65
C GLN A 100 6.99 8.13 10.39
N ASP A 101 7.39 9.15 11.13
CA ASP A 101 6.81 10.48 11.05
C ASP A 101 6.84 11.07 9.63
N SER A 102 7.91 10.80 8.86
CA SER A 102 8.06 11.27 7.48
C SER A 102 7.17 10.54 6.47
N GLY A 103 6.71 9.33 6.78
CA GLY A 103 5.95 8.47 5.85
C GLY A 103 4.50 8.23 6.25
N VAL A 104 4.08 8.64 7.45
CA VAL A 104 2.77 8.30 8.03
C VAL A 104 1.59 8.86 7.22
N PHE A 105 1.71 10.06 6.67
CA PHE A 105 0.65 10.64 5.85
C PHE A 105 0.48 9.90 4.52
N GLU A 106 1.58 9.43 3.93
CA GLU A 106 1.54 8.67 2.68
C GLU A 106 1.01 7.26 2.92
N MET A 107 1.43 6.63 4.02
CA MET A 107 0.85 5.36 4.46
C MET A 107 -0.66 5.49 4.72
N SER A 108 -1.10 6.61 5.31
CA SER A 108 -2.54 6.90 5.51
C SER A 108 -3.27 7.04 4.17
N ALA A 109 -2.68 7.77 3.21
CA ALA A 109 -3.23 7.90 1.85
C ALA A 109 -3.34 6.55 1.14
N ILE A 110 -2.31 5.70 1.22
CA ILE A 110 -2.35 4.32 0.69
C ILE A 110 -3.46 3.52 1.38
N GLY A 111 -3.57 3.61 2.71
CA GLY A 111 -4.64 2.96 3.47
C GLY A 111 -6.03 3.37 3.00
N GLN A 112 -6.24 4.65 2.70
CA GLN A 112 -7.48 5.17 2.12
C GLN A 112 -7.74 4.60 0.72
N ASP A 113 -6.76 4.70 -0.17
CA ASP A 113 -6.90 4.34 -1.59
C ASP A 113 -7.09 2.83 -1.79
N PHE A 114 -6.54 2.02 -0.89
CA PHE A 114 -6.72 0.56 -0.88
C PHE A 114 -7.89 0.10 -0.01
N GLY A 115 -8.53 1.00 0.74
CA GLY A 115 -9.68 0.73 1.60
C GLY A 115 -9.37 -0.11 2.84
N LEU A 116 -8.16 0.05 3.40
CA LEU A 116 -7.68 -0.56 4.64
C LEU A 116 -7.91 0.39 5.82
N GLU A 117 -9.12 0.35 6.38
CA GLU A 117 -9.53 1.28 7.45
C GLU A 117 -8.69 1.17 8.72
N GLU A 118 -8.33 -0.05 9.13
CA GLU A 118 -7.49 -0.29 10.31
C GLU A 118 -6.12 0.39 10.19
N LEU A 119 -5.52 0.34 9.00
CA LEU A 119 -4.25 1.01 8.73
C LEU A 119 -4.38 2.53 8.82
N ARG A 120 -5.47 3.10 8.31
CA ARG A 120 -5.73 4.55 8.40
C ARG A 120 -5.85 5.00 9.84
N VAL A 121 -6.67 4.33 10.64
CA VAL A 121 -6.86 4.62 12.07
C VAL A 121 -5.52 4.52 12.79
N THR A 122 -4.72 3.49 12.51
CA THR A 122 -3.37 3.34 13.09
C THR A 122 -2.45 4.51 12.73
N CYS A 123 -2.52 5.03 11.49
CA CYS A 123 -1.77 6.21 11.08
C CYS A 123 -2.24 7.48 11.78
N GLU A 124 -3.56 7.68 11.92
CA GLU A 124 -4.15 8.82 12.62
C GLU A 124 -3.79 8.82 14.11
N ASP A 125 -3.84 7.66 14.76
CA ASP A 125 -3.44 7.49 16.16
C ASP A 125 -1.95 7.79 16.36
N HIS A 126 -1.09 7.35 15.43
CA HIS A 126 0.34 7.70 15.44
C HIS A 126 0.54 9.21 15.34
N ILE A 127 -0.11 9.87 14.36
CA ILE A 127 0.00 11.32 14.17
C ILE A 127 -0.45 12.06 15.43
N ASN A 128 -1.61 11.70 15.99
CA ASN A 128 -2.17 12.36 17.17
C ASN A 128 -1.32 12.14 18.44
N SER A 129 -0.66 10.99 18.56
CA SER A 129 0.14 10.65 19.74
C SER A 129 1.58 11.17 19.69
N THR A 130 2.16 11.35 18.51
CA THR A 130 3.54 11.84 18.36
C THR A 130 3.62 13.33 18.03
N LEU A 131 2.53 13.99 17.63
CA LEU A 131 2.54 15.42 17.32
C LEU A 131 3.04 16.26 18.50
N SER A 132 4.09 17.01 18.24
CA SER A 132 4.74 17.91 19.18
C SER A 132 5.29 19.13 18.44
N VAL A 133 5.71 20.15 19.18
CA VAL A 133 6.37 21.33 18.58
C VAL A 133 7.64 20.95 17.81
N LEU A 134 8.30 19.85 18.18
CA LEU A 134 9.56 19.42 17.56
C LEU A 134 9.38 18.80 16.17
N ASN A 135 8.27 18.08 15.94
CA ASN A 135 7.99 17.40 14.67
C ASN A 135 6.84 18.04 13.87
N ALA A 136 6.18 19.07 14.39
CA ALA A 136 5.11 19.78 13.69
C ALA A 136 5.51 20.27 12.29
N SER A 137 6.74 20.78 12.12
CA SER A 137 7.25 21.22 10.80
C SER A 137 7.48 20.04 9.86
N THR A 138 7.91 18.89 10.38
CA THR A 138 8.11 17.65 9.61
C THR A 138 6.76 17.12 9.11
N PHE A 139 5.75 17.11 9.98
CA PHE A 139 4.40 16.71 9.60
C PHE A 139 3.77 17.66 8.58
N LEU A 140 3.93 18.97 8.77
CA LEU A 140 3.44 19.94 7.79
C LEU A 140 4.11 19.76 6.43
N ALA A 141 5.43 19.59 6.39
CA ALA A 141 6.16 19.34 5.15
C ALA A 141 5.67 18.07 4.45
N ALA A 142 5.56 16.95 5.18
CA ALA A 142 5.09 15.67 4.64
C ALA A 142 3.65 15.76 4.10
N ALA A 143 2.75 16.45 4.79
CA ALA A 143 1.38 16.65 4.33
C ALA A 143 1.31 17.49 3.04
N LEU A 144 2.12 18.55 2.94
CA LEU A 144 2.19 19.40 1.74
C LEU A 144 2.75 18.65 0.54
N GLU A 145 3.78 17.82 0.73
CA GLU A 145 4.37 17.00 -0.34
C GLU A 145 3.35 16.03 -0.97
N ILE A 146 2.49 15.44 -0.14
CA ILE A 146 1.42 14.54 -0.63
C ILE A 146 0.38 15.32 -1.42
N GLN A 147 0.00 16.51 -0.95
CA GLN A 147 -0.95 17.36 -1.64
C GLN A 147 -0.44 17.79 -3.02
N ASP A 148 0.85 18.18 -3.12
CA ASP A 148 1.47 18.58 -4.38
C ASP A 148 1.57 17.40 -5.38
N ARG A 149 1.92 16.22 -4.87
CA ARG A 149 1.99 15.00 -5.69
C ARG A 149 0.64 14.49 -6.14
N ALA A 150 -0.43 14.70 -5.37
CA ALA A 150 -1.80 14.37 -5.79
C ALA A 150 -2.37 15.35 -6.83
N ALA A 151 -1.81 16.57 -6.93
CA ALA A 151 -2.23 17.61 -7.86
C ALA A 151 -1.47 17.59 -9.21
N SER A 152 -0.36 16.85 -9.28
CA SER A 152 0.52 16.71 -10.45
C SER A 152 0.12 15.53 -11.35
#